data_AF-A0A1B6J4E9-F1
#
_entry.id   AF-A0A1B6J4E9-F1
#
_cell.length_a   1.000
_cell.length_b   1.000
_cell.length_c   1.000
_cell.angle_alpha   90.00
_cell.angle_beta   90.00
_cell.angle_gamma   90.00
#
_symmetry.space_group_name_H-M   'P 1'
#
loop_
_entity.id
_entity.type
_entity.pdbx_description
1 polymer ?
#
loop_
_entity_poly.entity_id
_entity_poly.type
_entity_poly.pdbx_seq_one_letter_code
_entity_poly.pdbx_strand_id
1 'polypeptide(L)'
;QVLRIVRLIKASPMLEDFVYKIFGPGKKLGSLIIFTMCLLIISSSISMQLFCFLCDFNKFESFPEAFMSMFQILTQEAWVEVMDETMLRTRETLAPLVAVYFILYHLFVTLIVLSLFVAVILDNLELDEDIKKLKQLKFREQSAEIKETLPFRLRVFEKFPDSPQMVCLH
;
A
#
# COMPACT_ATOMS: atom_id res chain seq x y z
N GLN A 1 -20.27 18.60 -8.41
CA GLN A 1 -21.05 18.39 -7.17
C GLN A 1 -20.37 17.44 -6.18
N VAL A 2 -19.69 16.38 -6.63
CA VAL A 2 -19.10 15.32 -5.77
C VAL A 2 -17.95 15.82 -4.88
N LEU A 3 -17.11 16.75 -5.35
CA LEU A 3 -16.02 17.35 -4.56
C LEU A 3 -16.48 18.08 -3.28
N ARG A 4 -17.78 18.38 -3.14
CA ARG A 4 -18.32 18.96 -1.90
C ARG A 4 -18.21 17.99 -0.72
N ILE A 5 -18.18 16.68 -0.98
CA ILE A 5 -18.02 15.63 0.05
C ILE A 5 -16.64 15.74 0.73
N VAL A 6 -15.62 16.26 0.05
CA VAL A 6 -14.30 16.52 0.65
C VAL A 6 -14.39 17.50 1.83
N ARG A 7 -15.39 18.39 1.85
CA ARG A 7 -15.63 19.30 2.99
C ARG A 7 -16.15 18.56 4.24
N LEU A 8 -16.72 17.36 4.12
CA LEU A 8 -17.05 16.53 5.29
C LEU A 8 -15.79 15.97 5.96
N ILE A 9 -14.70 15.75 5.21
CA ILE A 9 -13.42 15.32 5.79
C ILE A 9 -12.90 16.39 6.76
N LYS A 10 -13.05 17.66 6.39
CA LYS A 10 -12.75 18.84 7.24
C LYS A 10 -13.70 18.99 8.44
N ALA A 11 -14.83 18.29 8.48
CA ALA A 11 -15.79 18.39 9.58
C ALA A 11 -15.41 17.46 10.76
N SER A 12 -14.60 16.43 10.53
CA SER A 12 -14.13 15.51 11.57
C SER A 12 -12.60 15.61 11.74
N PRO A 13 -12.10 16.18 12.86
CA PRO A 13 -10.67 16.31 13.09
C PRO A 13 -9.96 14.95 13.14
N MET A 14 -10.64 13.91 13.62
CA MET A 14 -10.10 12.54 13.64
C MET A 14 -9.87 11.97 12.23
N LEU A 15 -10.78 12.28 11.27
CA LEU A 15 -10.65 11.82 9.89
C LEU A 15 -9.59 12.63 9.14
N GLU A 16 -9.53 13.95 9.36
CA GLU A 16 -8.49 14.81 8.81
C GLU A 16 -7.09 14.32 9.23
N ASP A 17 -6.89 14.03 10.52
CA ASP A 17 -5.63 13.49 11.05
C ASP A 17 -5.29 12.12 10.45
N PHE A 18 -6.28 11.26 10.25
CA PHE A 18 -6.09 9.93 9.66
C PHE A 18 -5.69 10.02 8.18
N VAL A 19 -6.37 10.86 7.40
CA VAL A 19 -6.04 11.13 6.00
C VAL A 19 -4.63 11.71 5.90
N TYR A 20 -4.27 12.67 6.76
CA TYR A 20 -2.93 13.26 6.74
C TYR A 20 -1.83 12.24 7.05
N LYS A 21 -2.08 11.30 7.98
CA LYS A 21 -1.16 10.19 8.27
C LYS A 21 -1.02 9.21 7.11
N ILE A 22 -2.13 8.78 6.48
CA ILE A 22 -2.09 7.85 5.35
C ILE A 22 -1.30 8.42 4.17
N PHE A 23 -1.60 9.66 3.80
CA PHE A 23 -0.92 10.30 2.67
C PHE A 23 0.52 10.71 3.01
N GLY A 24 0.85 10.76 4.31
CA GLY A 24 2.18 11.04 4.83
C GLY A 24 2.81 12.28 4.20
N PRO A 25 4.15 12.35 4.15
CA PRO A 25 4.83 13.24 3.22
C PRO A 25 4.47 12.77 1.79
N GLY A 26 3.54 13.46 1.13
CA GLY A 26 3.04 13.11 -0.20
C GLY A 26 4.10 12.94 -1.29
N LYS A 27 5.37 13.30 -1.02
CA LYS A 27 6.54 12.99 -1.86
C LYS A 27 6.72 11.49 -2.11
N LYS A 28 6.61 10.62 -1.08
CA LYS A 28 6.82 9.17 -1.21
C LYS A 28 5.71 8.53 -2.05
N LEU A 29 4.47 8.72 -1.61
CA LEU A 29 3.29 8.19 -2.30
C LEU A 29 3.14 8.78 -3.72
N GLY A 30 3.36 10.08 -3.88
CA GLY A 30 3.29 10.76 -5.18
C GLY A 30 4.33 10.22 -6.17
N SER A 31 5.56 9.98 -5.73
CA SER A 31 6.59 9.35 -6.57
C SER A 31 6.16 7.94 -7.02
N LEU A 32 5.54 7.15 -6.14
CA LEU A 32 5.07 5.80 -6.49
C LEU A 32 3.90 5.85 -7.48
N ILE A 33 2.96 6.78 -7.31
CA ILE A 33 1.84 6.98 -8.25
C ILE A 33 2.39 7.37 -9.62
N ILE A 34 3.32 8.33 -9.69
CA ILE A 34 3.94 8.76 -10.95
C ILE A 34 4.69 7.58 -11.60
N PHE A 35 5.48 6.83 -10.83
CA PHE A 35 6.16 5.63 -11.32
C PHE A 35 5.18 4.62 -11.91
N THR A 36 4.07 4.35 -11.23
CA THR A 36 3.03 3.42 -11.69
C THR A 36 2.37 3.91 -12.97
N MET A 37 2.04 5.21 -13.05
CA MET A 37 1.49 5.81 -14.26
C MET A 37 2.47 5.76 -15.43
N CYS A 38 3.75 6.03 -15.20
CA CYS A 38 4.79 5.90 -16.22
C CYS A 38 4.92 4.45 -16.71
N LEU A 39 4.94 3.49 -15.79
CA LEU A 39 5.01 2.07 -16.14
C LEU A 39 3.80 1.64 -16.97
N LEU A 40 2.61 2.10 -16.60
CA LEU A 40 1.38 1.84 -17.33
C LEU A 40 1.45 2.43 -18.74
N ILE A 41 1.88 3.69 -18.89
CA ILE A 41 2.03 4.33 -20.21
C ILE A 41 3.04 3.60 -21.10
N ILE A 42 4.20 3.21 -20.55
CA ILE A 42 5.25 2.50 -21.29
C ILE A 42 4.75 1.12 -21.73
N SER A 43 4.20 0.34 -20.80
CA SER A 43 3.67 -1.00 -21.08
C SER A 43 2.49 -0.97 -22.06
N SER A 44 1.63 0.04 -22.00
CA SER A 44 0.54 0.25 -22.95
C SER A 44 1.06 0.58 -24.35
N SER A 45 2.09 1.44 -24.44
CA SER A 45 2.72 1.78 -25.72
C SER A 45 3.39 0.55 -26.36
N ILE A 46 4.07 -0.27 -25.56
CA ILE A 46 4.67 -1.53 -26.01
C ILE A 46 3.59 -2.51 -26.48
N SER A 47 2.52 -2.69 -25.70
CA SER A 47 1.44 -3.62 -26.04
C SER A 47 0.70 -3.19 -27.31
N MET A 48 0.44 -1.90 -27.45
CA MET A 48 -0.14 -1.33 -28.68
C MET A 48 0.75 -1.66 -29.88
N GLN A 49 2.06 -1.42 -29.80
CA GLN A 49 2.97 -1.73 -30.92
C GLN A 49 3.08 -3.22 -31.21
N LEU A 50 2.96 -4.08 -30.19
CA LEU A 50 2.99 -5.54 -30.32
C LEU A 50 1.71 -6.13 -30.91
N PHE A 51 0.55 -5.47 -30.76
CA PHE A 51 -0.74 -6.07 -31.07
C PHE A 51 -1.61 -5.23 -32.03
N CYS A 52 -1.16 -4.04 -32.45
CA CYS A 52 -1.91 -3.18 -33.39
C CYS A 52 -2.07 -3.79 -34.79
N PHE A 53 -1.29 -4.81 -35.14
CA PHE A 53 -1.41 -5.50 -36.44
C PHE A 53 -2.48 -6.59 -36.45
N LEU A 54 -3.08 -6.91 -35.30
CA LEU A 54 -4.15 -7.90 -35.21
C LEU A 54 -5.44 -7.29 -35.79
N CYS A 55 -5.94 -7.86 -36.89
CA CYS A 55 -7.22 -7.44 -37.47
C CYS A 55 -8.39 -7.77 -36.53
N ASP A 56 -9.42 -6.93 -36.54
CA ASP A 56 -10.63 -7.06 -35.70
C ASP A 56 -10.34 -7.14 -34.19
N PHE A 57 -9.35 -6.35 -33.72
CA PHE A 57 -8.93 -6.32 -32.32
C PHE A 57 -8.84 -4.92 -31.71
N ASN A 58 -9.97 -4.44 -31.20
CA ASN A 58 -10.12 -3.08 -30.68
C ASN A 58 -9.39 -2.83 -29.34
N LYS A 59 -8.89 -3.87 -28.65
CA LYS A 59 -8.25 -3.71 -27.32
C LYS A 59 -6.88 -3.05 -27.38
N PHE A 60 -6.17 -3.14 -28.51
CA PHE A 60 -4.83 -2.60 -28.70
C PHE A 60 -4.66 -1.85 -30.02
N GLU A 61 -5.77 -1.43 -30.65
CA GLU A 61 -5.77 -0.68 -31.91
C GLU A 61 -5.23 0.74 -31.70
N SER A 62 -5.74 1.45 -30.68
CA SER A 62 -5.29 2.79 -30.31
C SER A 62 -4.71 2.85 -28.90
N PHE A 63 -3.96 3.92 -28.62
CA PHE A 63 -3.32 4.09 -27.31
C PHE A 63 -4.31 4.11 -26.13
N PRO A 64 -5.45 4.82 -26.18
CA PRO A 64 -6.42 4.79 -25.08
C PRO A 64 -7.00 3.40 -24.81
N GLU A 65 -7.24 2.59 -25.84
CA GLU A 65 -7.75 1.23 -25.69
C GLU A 65 -6.67 0.31 -25.10
N ALA A 66 -5.43 0.41 -25.59
CA ALA A 66 -4.31 -0.32 -25.03
C ALA A 66 -4.06 0.07 -23.57
N PHE A 67 -4.19 1.37 -23.24
CA PHE A 67 -4.09 1.87 -21.88
C PHE A 67 -5.18 1.28 -20.98
N MET A 68 -6.43 1.24 -21.44
CA MET A 68 -7.53 0.63 -20.70
C MET A 68 -7.32 -0.88 -20.51
N SER A 69 -6.85 -1.60 -21.53
CA SER A 69 -6.56 -3.03 -21.45
C SER A 69 -5.43 -3.33 -20.46
N MET A 70 -4.34 -2.55 -20.47
CA MET A 70 -3.26 -2.70 -19.52
C MET A 70 -3.67 -2.27 -18.10
N PHE A 71 -4.50 -1.24 -17.98
CA PHE A 71 -5.07 -0.82 -16.70
C PHE A 71 -5.99 -1.89 -16.12
N GLN A 72 -6.81 -2.53 -16.95
CA GLN A 72 -7.65 -3.66 -16.57
C GLN A 72 -6.82 -4.85 -16.05
N ILE A 73 -5.67 -5.13 -16.66
CA ILE A 73 -4.73 -6.14 -16.13
C ILE A 73 -4.13 -5.70 -14.80
N LEU A 74 -3.82 -4.41 -14.64
CA LEU A 74 -3.29 -3.84 -13.40
C LEU A 74 -4.29 -3.90 -12.25
N THR A 75 -5.59 -3.72 -12.50
CA THR A 75 -6.65 -3.90 -11.50
C THR A 75 -6.98 -5.37 -11.24
N GLN A 76 -6.36 -6.30 -11.97
CA GLN A 76 -6.59 -7.75 -11.92
C GLN A 76 -8.00 -8.17 -12.35
N GLU A 77 -8.75 -7.28 -13.02
CA GLU A 77 -10.11 -7.58 -13.45
C GLU A 77 -10.11 -8.20 -14.85
N ALA A 78 -10.58 -9.45 -14.99
CA ALA A 78 -10.68 -10.12 -16.29
C ALA A 78 -9.38 -10.08 -17.13
N TRP A 79 -8.22 -10.07 -16.47
CA TRP A 79 -6.91 -10.07 -17.14
C TRP A 79 -6.67 -11.35 -17.96
N VAL A 80 -7.24 -12.47 -17.51
CA VAL A 80 -7.20 -13.76 -18.23
C VAL A 80 -7.96 -13.65 -19.54
N GLU A 81 -9.11 -12.97 -19.57
CA GLU A 81 -9.90 -12.76 -20.78
C GLU A 81 -9.14 -11.89 -21.78
N VAL A 82 -8.48 -10.81 -21.33
CA VAL A 82 -7.63 -9.97 -22.18
C VAL A 82 -6.50 -10.80 -22.80
N MET A 83 -5.84 -11.65 -22.00
CA MET A 83 -4.77 -12.53 -22.49
C MET A 83 -5.29 -13.56 -23.50
N ASP A 84 -6.34 -14.31 -23.14
CA ASP A 84 -6.93 -15.36 -23.97
C ASP A 84 -7.43 -14.79 -25.31
N GLU A 85 -8.13 -13.66 -25.26
CA GLU A 85 -8.62 -12.97 -26.44
C GLU A 85 -7.48 -12.51 -27.37
N THR A 86 -6.35 -12.08 -26.80
CA THR A 86 -5.15 -11.70 -27.57
C THR A 86 -4.47 -12.94 -28.17
N MET A 87 -4.41 -14.05 -27.43
CA MET A 87 -3.83 -15.30 -27.89
C MET A 87 -4.62 -15.91 -29.05
N LEU A 88 -5.95 -15.92 -28.96
CA LEU A 88 -6.84 -16.47 -29.98
C LEU A 88 -6.73 -15.72 -31.32
N ARG A 89 -6.45 -14.41 -31.29
CA ARG A 89 -6.24 -13.60 -32.50
C ARG A 89 -4.80 -13.64 -33.00
N THR A 90 -3.86 -14.06 -32.18
CA THR A 90 -2.45 -14.22 -32.57
C THR A 90 -2.25 -15.57 -33.24
N ARG A 91 -1.20 -15.70 -34.07
CA ARG A 91 -0.80 -16.99 -34.65
C ARG A 91 -0.55 -18.02 -33.54
N GLU A 92 -1.02 -19.25 -33.72
CA GLU A 92 -0.86 -20.35 -32.74
C GLU A 92 0.60 -20.57 -32.31
N THR A 93 1.56 -20.36 -33.22
CA THR A 93 2.99 -20.49 -32.93
C THR A 93 3.53 -19.41 -31.98
N LEU A 94 2.89 -18.24 -31.94
CA LEU A 94 3.26 -17.11 -31.08
C LEU A 94 2.38 -17.03 -29.83
N ALA A 95 1.24 -17.73 -29.78
CA ALA A 95 0.32 -17.71 -28.64
C ALA A 95 1.00 -18.03 -27.29
N PRO A 96 1.92 -19.02 -27.18
CA PRO A 96 2.64 -19.25 -25.92
C PRO A 96 3.51 -18.06 -25.50
N LEU A 97 4.10 -17.34 -26.46
CA LEU A 97 4.94 -16.16 -26.18
C LEU A 97 4.08 -14.98 -25.70
N VAL A 98 2.90 -14.80 -26.29
CA VAL A 98 1.91 -13.81 -25.83
C VAL A 98 1.43 -14.13 -24.41
N ALA A 99 1.15 -15.40 -24.11
CA ALA A 99 0.79 -15.84 -22.77
C ALA A 99 1.89 -15.49 -21.75
N VAL A 100 3.14 -15.80 -22.07
CA VAL A 100 4.29 -15.49 -21.20
C VAL A 100 4.43 -13.98 -21.00
N TYR A 101 4.23 -13.16 -22.04
CA TYR A 101 4.24 -11.71 -21.92
C TYR A 101 3.22 -11.20 -20.89
N PHE A 102 1.95 -11.60 -21.02
CA PHE A 102 0.89 -11.16 -20.11
C PHE A 102 1.05 -11.72 -18.70
N ILE A 103 1.46 -12.98 -18.54
CA ILE A 103 1.70 -13.60 -17.23
C ILE A 103 2.85 -12.89 -16.50
N LEU A 104 3.97 -12.62 -17.19
CA LEU A 104 5.09 -11.89 -16.58
C LEU A 104 4.72 -10.46 -16.19
N TYR A 105 3.98 -9.77 -17.05
CA TYR A 105 3.48 -8.44 -16.74
C TYR A 105 2.53 -8.46 -15.52
N HIS A 106 1.55 -9.38 -15.51
CA HIS A 106 0.61 -9.54 -14.40
C HIS A 106 1.33 -9.88 -13.09
N LEU A 107 2.32 -10.77 -13.13
CA LEU A 107 3.14 -11.14 -11.98
C LEU A 107 3.92 -9.92 -11.46
N PHE A 108 4.55 -9.17 -12.37
CA PHE A 108 5.31 -7.98 -12.01
C PHE A 108 4.40 -6.92 -11.34
N VAL A 109 3.25 -6.62 -11.92
CA VAL A 109 2.32 -5.62 -11.37
C VAL A 109 1.78 -6.09 -10.01
N THR A 110 1.34 -7.34 -9.92
CA THR A 110 0.75 -7.89 -8.69
C THR A 110 1.75 -8.01 -7.56
N LEU A 111 2.93 -8.58 -7.83
CA LEU A 111 3.90 -8.88 -6.77
C LEU A 111 4.79 -7.70 -6.42
N ILE A 112 5.11 -6.83 -7.40
CA ILE A 112 6.03 -5.72 -7.17
C ILE A 112 5.25 -4.43 -6.97
N VAL A 113 4.44 -4.00 -7.95
CA VAL A 113 3.79 -2.68 -7.90
C VAL A 113 2.79 -2.61 -6.75
N LEU A 114 1.86 -3.57 -6.64
CA LEU A 114 0.87 -3.56 -5.55
C LEU A 114 1.54 -3.73 -4.17
N SER A 115 2.53 -4.61 -4.05
CA SER A 115 3.29 -4.76 -2.79
C SER A 115 4.04 -3.50 -2.39
N LEU A 116 4.56 -2.72 -3.36
CA LEU A 116 5.17 -1.43 -3.09
C LEU A 116 4.14 -0.41 -2.59
N PHE A 117 2.91 -0.42 -3.13
CA PHE A 117 1.82 0.40 -2.58
C PHE A 117 1.54 0.05 -1.13
N VAL A 118 1.41 -1.24 -0.82
CA VAL A 118 1.20 -1.72 0.56
C VAL A 118 2.37 -1.30 1.45
N ALA A 119 3.61 -1.50 1.00
CA ALA A 119 4.82 -1.13 1.75
C ALA A 119 4.88 0.37 2.04
N VAL A 120 4.59 1.23 1.06
CA VAL A 120 4.59 2.70 1.25
C VAL A 120 3.45 3.15 2.15
N ILE A 121 2.26 2.55 2.05
CA ILE A 121 1.14 2.87 2.94
C ILE A 121 1.46 2.43 4.38
N LEU A 122 2.05 1.24 4.56
CA LEU A 122 2.49 0.78 5.88
C LEU A 122 3.58 1.70 6.45
N ASP A 123 4.57 2.09 5.65
CA ASP A 123 5.62 3.05 6.04
C ASP A 123 5.04 4.43 6.43
N ASN A 124 3.98 4.88 5.76
CA ASN A 124 3.27 6.12 6.13
C ASN A 124 2.40 5.99 7.39
N LEU A 125 1.82 4.80 7.63
CA LEU A 125 0.98 4.51 8.80
C LEU A 125 1.80 4.19 10.05
N GLU A 126 3.02 3.68 9.88
CA GLU A 126 3.94 3.49 10.98
C GLU A 126 4.25 4.84 11.62
N LEU A 127 4.10 4.89 12.95
CA LEU A 127 4.49 6.06 13.72
C LEU A 127 5.97 6.33 13.48
N ASP A 128 6.29 7.57 13.14
CA ASP A 128 7.67 8.03 12.99
C ASP A 128 8.50 7.53 14.18
N GLU A 129 9.63 6.88 13.91
CA GLU A 129 10.46 6.23 14.93
C GLU A 129 10.84 7.21 16.04
N ASP A 130 10.97 8.49 15.68
CA ASP A 130 11.25 9.57 16.62
C ASP A 130 10.06 9.87 17.55
N ILE A 131 8.82 9.76 17.08
CA ILE A 131 7.61 9.86 17.91
C ILE A 131 7.48 8.64 18.82
N LYS A 132 7.81 7.44 18.33
CA LYS A 132 7.85 6.22 19.16
C LYS A 132 8.86 6.39 20.29
N LYS A 133 10.08 6.85 19.98
CA LYS A 133 11.14 7.13 20.96
C LYS A 133 10.74 8.24 21.93
N LEU A 134 10.19 9.36 21.45
CA LEU A 134 9.70 10.45 22.30
C LEU A 134 8.58 9.99 23.25
N LYS A 135 7.64 9.17 22.76
CA LYS A 135 6.60 8.60 23.63
C LYS A 135 7.21 7.69 24.67
N GLN A 136 8.13 6.78 24.29
CA GLN A 136 8.84 5.93 25.25
C GLN A 136 9.62 6.74 26.29
N LEU A 137 10.32 7.79 25.87
CA LEU A 137 11.05 8.70 26.77
C LEU A 137 10.08 9.41 27.72
N LYS A 138 8.98 9.97 27.22
CA LYS A 138 7.95 10.60 28.08
C LYS A 138 7.32 9.63 29.06
N PHE A 139 6.99 8.40 28.64
CA PHE A 139 6.51 7.35 29.55
C PHE A 139 7.55 7.01 30.63
N ARG A 140 8.84 7.00 30.28
CA ARG A 140 9.95 6.77 31.20
C ARG A 140 10.17 7.94 32.17
N GLU A 141 10.08 9.18 31.69
CA GLU A 141 10.16 10.40 32.51
C GLU A 141 8.98 10.50 33.48
N GLN A 142 7.75 10.29 33.02
CA GLN A 142 6.57 10.23 33.89
C GLN A 142 6.70 9.15 34.96
N SER A 143 7.20 7.98 34.60
CA SER A 143 7.45 6.91 35.58
C SER A 143 8.52 7.30 36.61
N ALA A 144 9.54 8.05 36.20
CA ALA A 144 10.58 8.56 37.09
C ALA A 144 10.08 9.69 38.00
N GLU A 145 9.26 10.60 37.49
CA GLU A 145 8.63 11.69 38.24
C GLU A 145 7.63 11.17 39.28
N ILE A 146 6.84 10.16 38.91
CA ILE A 146 5.97 9.42 39.84
C ILE A 146 6.82 8.76 40.94
N LYS A 147 7.99 8.20 40.58
CA LYS A 147 8.93 7.58 41.51
C LYS A 147 9.51 8.57 42.55
N GLU A 148 9.79 9.80 42.13
CA GLU A 148 10.31 10.87 42.99
C GLU A 148 9.26 11.46 43.93
N THR A 149 8.03 11.66 43.43
CA THR A 149 6.93 12.27 44.19
C THR A 149 6.27 11.33 45.21
N LEU A 150 6.63 10.03 45.20
CA LEU A 150 6.10 9.06 46.15
C LEU A 150 6.57 9.35 47.59
N PRO A 151 5.63 9.48 48.56
CA PRO A 151 5.96 9.65 49.96
C PRO A 151 6.76 8.44 50.47
N PHE A 152 7.68 8.69 51.42
CA PHE A 152 8.71 7.73 51.86
C PHE A 152 8.18 6.33 52.23
N ARG A 153 6.92 6.23 52.67
CA ARG A 153 6.27 4.97 53.04
C ARG A 153 5.93 4.05 51.86
N LEU A 154 5.66 4.60 50.67
CA LEU A 154 5.35 3.79 49.48
C LEU A 154 6.62 3.29 48.77
N ARG A 155 7.74 4.01 48.93
CA ARG A 155 9.05 3.62 48.40
C ARG A 155 9.58 2.30 49.00
N VAL A 156 9.10 1.93 50.19
CA VAL A 156 9.40 0.64 50.84
C VAL A 156 8.79 -0.54 50.07
N PHE A 157 7.66 -0.36 49.38
CA PHE A 157 6.98 -1.41 48.63
C PHE A 157 7.66 -1.78 47.31
N GLU A 158 8.44 -0.88 46.69
CA GLU A 158 9.28 -1.21 45.52
C GLU A 158 10.42 -2.20 45.82
N LYS A 159 10.80 -2.33 47.10
CA LYS A 159 11.87 -3.24 47.51
C LYS A 159 11.38 -4.67 47.72
N PHE A 160 10.06 -4.88 47.72
CA PHE A 160 9.46 -6.21 47.80
C PHE A 160 9.28 -6.78 46.39
N PRO A 161 9.79 -7.99 46.11
CA PRO A 161 9.62 -8.62 44.80
C PRO A 161 8.14 -8.90 44.49
N ASP A 162 7.73 -8.72 43.23
CA ASP A 162 6.36 -8.87 42.69
C ASP A 162 5.77 -10.31 42.78
N SER A 163 6.44 -11.22 43.49
CA SER A 163 5.98 -12.59 43.70
C SER A 163 5.31 -12.69 45.08
N PRO A 164 3.98 -12.50 45.21
CA PRO A 164 3.29 -12.84 46.44
C PRO A 164 3.47 -14.34 46.68
N GLN A 165 4.22 -14.73 47.71
CA GLN A 165 4.24 -16.11 48.17
C GLN A 165 2.83 -16.43 48.67
N MET A 166 2.07 -17.18 47.86
CA MET A 166 0.78 -17.72 48.27
C MET A 166 1.02 -18.68 49.43
N VAL A 167 0.66 -18.25 50.63
CA VAL A 167 0.68 -19.11 51.81
C VAL A 167 -0.42 -20.15 51.63
N CYS A 168 -0.02 -21.40 51.45
CA CYS A 168 -0.93 -22.54 51.46
C CYS A 168 -1.35 -22.78 52.92
N LEU A 169 -2.63 -22.55 53.23
CA LEU A 169 -3.22 -22.90 54.52
C LEU A 169 -3.58 -24.39 54.51
N HIS A 170 -3.05 -25.10 55.50
CA HIS A 170 -3.14 -26.55 55.70
C HIS A 170 -4.37 -26.94 56.52
#